data_AF-A0AAU1TP89-F1
#
_entry.id   AF-A0AAU1TP89-F1
#
_cell.length_a   1.000
_cell.length_b   1.000
_cell.length_c   1.000
_cell.angle_alpha   90.00
_cell.angle_beta   90.00
_cell.angle_gamma   90.00
#
_symmetry.space_group_name_H-M   'P 1'
#
loop_
_entity.id
_entity.type
_entity.pdbx_description
1 polymer ?
#
loop_
_entity_poly.entity_id
_entity_poly.type
_entity_poly.pdbx_seq_one_letter_code
_entity_poly.pdbx_strand_id
1 'polypeptide(L)' 'MIRAGLDIPGTVADESRSLAAAEKDLPAGAWRAGSVRADPTVADMRALMIGCVTCDRDLADPGPRDRMIDIACTGMRPKC' A
#
# COMPACT_ATOMS: atom_id res chain seq x y z
N MET A 1 -7.70 37.01 13.69
CA MET A 1 -8.46 35.75 13.60
C MET A 1 -8.48 35.36 12.11
N ILE A 2 -7.58 34.48 11.66
CA ILE A 2 -7.52 34.04 10.26
C ILE A 2 -7.83 32.53 10.24
N ARG A 3 -9.00 32.19 9.70
CA ARG A 3 -9.37 30.84 9.29
C ARG A 3 -8.65 30.58 7.98
N ALA A 4 -7.49 29.92 8.04
CA ALA A 4 -6.86 29.38 6.84
C ALA A 4 -7.68 28.16 6.41
N GLY A 5 -8.55 28.35 5.42
CA GLY A 5 -9.13 27.24 4.68
C GLY A 5 -8.00 26.43 4.07
N LEU A 6 -7.97 25.13 4.37
CA LEU A 6 -7.12 24.18 3.68
C LEU A 6 -7.64 24.11 2.24
N ASP A 7 -7.07 24.92 1.35
CA ASP A 7 -7.26 24.76 -0.08
C ASP A 7 -6.44 23.52 -0.45
N ILE A 8 -7.09 22.35 -0.42
CA ILE A 8 -6.50 21.10 -0.93
C ILE A 8 -6.61 21.19 -2.45
N PRO A 9 -5.52 21.44 -3.21
CA PRO A 9 -5.62 21.55 -4.65
C PRO A 9 -6.04 20.18 -5.20
N GLY A 10 -6.79 20.18 -6.32
CA GLY A 10 -7.30 18.99 -6.98
C GLY A 10 -6.26 17.91 -7.32
N THR A 11 -4.97 18.20 -7.19
CA THR A 11 -3.87 17.22 -7.27
C THR A 11 -3.98 16.13 -6.21
N VAL A 12 -4.33 16.42 -4.95
CA VAL A 12 -4.44 15.40 -3.91
C VAL A 12 -5.62 14.45 -4.17
N ALA A 13 -6.72 14.99 -4.72
CA ALA A 13 -7.89 14.20 -5.08
C ALA A 13 -7.62 13.31 -6.31
N ASP A 14 -6.87 13.82 -7.28
CA ASP A 14 -6.44 13.07 -8.47
C ASP A 14 -5.43 11.97 -8.10
N GLU A 15 -4.41 12.29 -7.29
CA GLU A 15 -3.45 11.30 -6.78
C GLU A 15 -4.10 10.24 -5.90
N SER A 16 -5.06 10.61 -5.06
CA SER A 16 -5.83 9.64 -4.25
C SER A 16 -6.67 8.71 -5.12
N ARG A 17 -7.22 9.21 -6.23
CA ARG A 17 -7.97 8.41 -7.20
C ARG A 17 -7.05 7.50 -8.01
N SER A 18 -5.89 8.00 -8.44
CA SER A 18 -4.87 7.21 -9.14
C SER A 18 -4.30 6.12 -8.24
N LEU A 19 -4.07 6.41 -6.96
CA LEU A 19 -3.65 5.43 -5.97
C LEU A 19 -4.73 4.37 -5.77
N ALA A 20 -5.99 4.77 -5.61
CA ALA A 20 -7.10 3.82 -5.47
C ALA A 20 -7.32 2.94 -6.71
N ALA A 21 -7.04 3.46 -7.91
CA ALA A 21 -7.08 2.69 -9.15
C ALA A 21 -5.89 1.71 -9.23
N ALA A 22 -4.67 2.18 -8.95
CA ALA A 22 -3.48 1.34 -8.89
C ALA A 22 -3.60 0.23 -7.84
N GLU A 23 -4.17 0.53 -6.66
CA GLU A 23 -4.47 -0.42 -5.59
C GLU A 23 -5.42 -1.55 -6.04
N LYS A 24 -6.28 -1.33 -7.03
CA LYS A 24 -7.17 -2.37 -7.58
C LYS A 24 -6.52 -3.16 -8.70
N ASP A 25 -5.80 -2.48 -9.59
CA ASP A 25 -5.28 -3.10 -10.82
C ASP A 25 -3.99 -3.91 -10.58
N LEU A 26 -3.12 -3.46 -9.67
CA LEU A 26 -1.87 -4.17 -9.35
C LEU A 26 -2.12 -5.56 -8.74
N PRO A 27 -3.00 -5.73 -7.73
CA PRO A 27 -3.36 -7.05 -7.22
C PRO A 27 -3.98 -7.95 -8.29
N ALA A 28 -4.87 -7.38 -9.12
CA ALA A 28 -5.55 -8.12 -10.18
C ALA A 28 -4.56 -8.65 -11.24
N GLY A 29 -3.47 -7.92 -11.53
CA GLY A 29 -2.39 -8.39 -12.39
C GLY A 29 -1.57 -9.51 -11.72
N ALA A 30 -1.18 -9.31 -10.45
CA ALA A 30 -0.36 -10.27 -9.72
C ALA A 30 -1.07 -11.61 -9.45
N TRP A 31 -2.37 -11.59 -9.17
CA TRP A 31 -3.18 -12.81 -9.07
C TRP A 31 -3.33 -13.54 -10.40
N ARG A 32 -3.59 -12.81 -11.50
CA ARG A 32 -3.66 -13.42 -12.84
C ARG A 32 -2.36 -14.09 -13.26
N ALA A 33 -1.23 -13.53 -12.85
CA ALA A 33 0.10 -14.10 -13.08
C ALA A 33 0.46 -15.24 -12.11
N GLY A 34 -0.41 -15.56 -11.14
CA GLY A 34 -0.14 -16.57 -10.11
C GLY A 34 1.04 -16.23 -9.20
N SER A 35 1.48 -14.98 -9.16
CA SER A 35 2.64 -14.54 -8.37
C SER A 35 2.31 -14.25 -6.91
N VAL A 36 1.01 -14.22 -6.60
CA VAL A 36 0.45 -13.95 -5.28
C VAL A 36 -0.60 -14.99 -4.95
N ARG A 37 -0.64 -15.45 -3.70
CA ARG A 37 -1.65 -16.39 -3.20
C ARG A 37 -3.07 -15.80 -3.35
N ALA A 38 -4.06 -16.67 -3.54
CA ALA A 38 -5.41 -16.27 -3.93
C ALA A 38 -6.38 -16.01 -2.76
N ASP A 39 -5.97 -16.25 -1.52
CA ASP A 39 -6.78 -16.02 -0.31
C ASP A 39 -6.97 -14.54 0.11
N PRO A 40 -5.97 -13.63 0.05
CA PRO A 40 -6.15 -12.26 0.49
C PRO A 40 -7.01 -11.47 -0.49
N THR A 41 -7.81 -10.56 0.04
CA THR A 41 -8.55 -9.57 -0.73
C THR A 41 -7.71 -8.32 -0.99
N VAL A 42 -8.19 -7.42 -1.86
CA VAL A 42 -7.58 -6.09 -2.04
C VAL A 42 -7.58 -5.30 -0.72
N ALA A 43 -8.61 -5.47 0.12
CA ALA A 43 -8.69 -4.82 1.42
C ALA A 43 -7.60 -5.33 2.38
N ASP A 44 -7.33 -6.65 2.37
CA ASP A 44 -6.27 -7.24 3.19
C ASP A 44 -4.88 -6.75 2.76
N MET A 45 -4.63 -6.65 1.45
CA MET A 45 -3.40 -6.08 0.93
C MET A 45 -3.23 -4.61 1.32
N ARG A 46 -4.31 -3.83 1.23
CA ARG A 46 -4.30 -2.42 1.61
C ARG A 46 -4.03 -2.25 3.10
N ALA A 47 -4.65 -3.05 3.95
CA ALA A 47 -4.38 -3.06 5.39
C ALA A 47 -2.91 -3.40 5.69
N LEU A 48 -2.33 -4.36 4.97
CA LEU A 48 -0.93 -4.73 5.13
C LEU A 48 0.02 -3.61 4.72
N MET A 49 -0.22 -2.95 3.59
CA MET A 49 0.58 -1.80 3.14
C MET A 49 0.53 -0.65 4.13
N ILE A 50 -0.67 -0.30 4.64
CA ILE A 50 -0.83 0.71 5.67
C ILE A 50 -0.08 0.30 6.95
N GLY A 51 -0.16 -0.97 7.34
CA GLY A 51 0.60 -1.53 8.46
C GLY A 51 2.11 -1.29 8.31
N CYS A 52 2.69 -1.62 7.15
CA CYS A 52 4.11 -1.40 6.85
C CYS A 52 4.51 0.08 6.99
N VAL A 53 3.67 1.01 6.50
CA VAL A 53 3.95 2.46 6.60
C VAL A 53 3.80 2.96 8.04
N THR A 54 2.76 2.54 8.76
CA THR A 54 2.51 3.01 10.14
C THR A 54 3.50 2.46 11.16
N CYS A 55 4.08 1.28 10.89
CA CYS A 55 5.13 0.69 11.72
C CYS A 55 6.52 1.27 11.43
N ASP A 56 6.67 2.09 10.40
CA ASP A 56 7.90 2.83 10.13
C ASP A 56 8.06 3.93 11.19
N ARG A 57 8.74 3.58 12.29
CA ARG A 57 8.91 4.44 13.47
C ARG A 57 10.03 5.47 13.31
N ASP A 58 10.90 5.30 12.31
CA ASP A 58 12.03 6.18 12.07
C ASP A 58 12.30 6.32 10.57
N LEU A 59 11.84 7.43 10.00
CA LEU A 59 12.02 7.73 8.57
C LEU A 59 13.50 7.90 8.17
N ALA A 60 14.43 8.01 9.14
CA ALA A 60 15.85 8.10 8.88
C ALA A 60 16.53 6.73 8.69
N ASP A 61 15.94 5.64 9.19
CA ASP A 61 16.43 4.28 8.98
C ASP A 61 15.46 3.49 8.10
N PRO A 62 15.76 3.28 6.81
CA PRO A 62 14.91 2.47 5.94
C PRO A 62 14.94 0.97 6.28
N GLY A 63 15.90 0.48 7.08
CA GLY A 63 16.12 -0.94 7.33
C GLY A 63 14.93 -1.68 7.97
N PRO A 64 14.25 -1.14 8.98
CA PRO A 64 13.01 -1.69 9.52
C PRO A 64 11.87 -1.78 8.49
N ARG A 65 11.66 -0.73 7.69
CA ARG A 65 10.62 -0.68 6.66
C ARG A 65 10.88 -1.73 5.57
N ASP A 66 12.11 -1.80 5.06
CA ASP A 66 12.47 -2.74 3.99
C ASP A 66 12.34 -4.20 4.45
N ARG A 67 12.68 -4.49 5.71
CA ARG A 67 12.43 -5.82 6.32
C ARG A 67 10.94 -6.14 6.39
N MET A 68 10.08 -5.19 6.76
CA MET A 68 8.63 -5.41 6.79
C MET A 68 8.05 -5.65 5.40
N ILE A 69 8.53 -4.92 4.40
CA ILE A 69 8.13 -5.12 2.99
C ILE A 69 8.53 -6.53 2.55
N ASP A 70 9.75 -6.98 2.85
CA ASP A 70 10.22 -8.32 2.46
C ASP A 70 9.40 -9.44 3.12
N ILE A 71 9.09 -9.30 4.41
CA ILE A 71 8.21 -10.23 5.14
C ILE A 71 6.82 -10.27 4.50
N ALA A 72 6.23 -9.10 4.22
CA ALA A 72 4.93 -9.00 3.58
C ALA A 72 4.94 -9.66 2.20
N CYS A 73 5.89 -9.32 1.34
CA CYS A 73 6.03 -9.89 0.00
C CYS A 73 6.25 -11.40 0.03
N THR A 74 7.11 -11.89 0.92
CA THR A 74 7.35 -13.33 1.09
C THR A 74 6.08 -14.06 1.53
N GLY A 75 5.33 -13.49 2.48
CA GLY A 75 4.07 -14.06 2.95
C GLY A 75 2.97 -14.09 1.89
N MET A 76 3.04 -13.21 0.89
CA MET A 76 2.07 -13.13 -0.20
C MET A 76 2.35 -14.09 -1.36
N ARG A 77 3.52 -14.72 -1.41
CA ARG A 77 3.82 -15.71 -2.46
C ARG A 77 2.88 -16.92 -2.37
N PRO A 78 2.60 -17.61 -3.49
CA PRO A 78 1.82 -18.83 -3.49
C PRO A 78 2.43 -19.87 -2.54
N LYS A 79 1.58 -20.61 -1.83
CA LYS A 79 2.00 -21.77 -1.05
C LYS A 79 2.14 -22.94 -2.02
N CYS A 80 3.30 -23.58 -2.03
CA CYS A 80 3.52 -24.84 -2.75
C CYS A 80 2.70 -25.97 -2.14
#